data_AF-B5VJZ4-F1
#
_entry.id   AF-B5VJZ4-F1
#
_cell.length_a   1.000
_cell.length_b   1.000
_cell.length_c   1.000
_cell.angle_alpha   90.00
_cell.angle_beta   90.00
_cell.angle_gamma   90.00
#
_symmetry.space_group_name_H-M   'P 1'
#
loop_
_entity.id
_entity.type
_entity.pdbx_description
1 polymer ?
#
loop_
_entity_poly.entity_id
_entity_poly.type
_entity_poly.pdbx_seq_one_letter_code
_entity_poly.pdbx_strand_id
1 'polypeptide(L)'
;MEEPKPSENLQPTPRKKAIKLTELGPRLTLKLVKIEEGICSGKVLHHEFVQKSSEEIKALEKRHAAKMRLKEQRKKEQEENIAKKKAVKDAKKQRKLERRKARAAEGR
;
A
#
# COMPACT_ATOMS: atom_id res chain seq x y z
N MET A 1 -10.47 -22.75 -75.32
CA MET A 1 -10.73 -21.63 -74.40
C MET A 1 -10.55 -22.19 -73.00
N GLU A 2 -9.39 -21.95 -72.38
CA GLU A 2 -9.14 -22.36 -70.99
C GLU A 2 -9.49 -21.17 -70.08
N GLU A 3 -10.34 -21.42 -69.10
CA GLU A 3 -10.82 -20.43 -68.13
C GLU A 3 -9.69 -19.98 -67.18
N PRO A 4 -9.66 -18.69 -66.76
CA PRO A 4 -8.64 -18.21 -65.83
C PRO A 4 -8.90 -18.72 -64.41
N LYS A 5 -7.85 -19.26 -63.78
CA LYS A 5 -7.86 -19.80 -62.41
C LYS A 5 -8.20 -18.72 -61.37
N PRO A 6 -8.90 -19.08 -60.26
CA PRO A 6 -9.37 -18.12 -59.27
C PRO A 6 -8.21 -17.45 -58.51
N SER A 7 -8.34 -16.15 -58.29
CA SER A 7 -7.38 -15.30 -57.58
C SER A 7 -7.08 -15.83 -56.19
N GLU A 8 -5.82 -16.20 -55.95
CA GLU A 8 -5.33 -16.58 -54.63
C GLU A 8 -5.46 -15.41 -53.66
N ASN A 9 -6.24 -15.65 -52.61
CA ASN A 9 -6.51 -14.70 -51.54
C ASN A 9 -5.23 -14.56 -50.69
N LEU A 10 -4.37 -13.56 -50.98
CA LEU A 10 -3.18 -13.25 -50.18
C LEU A 10 -3.59 -12.64 -48.83
N GLN A 11 -3.90 -13.49 -47.85
CA GLN A 11 -3.89 -13.04 -46.46
C GLN A 11 -2.44 -12.93 -45.97
N PRO A 12 -2.02 -11.80 -45.37
CA PRO A 12 -0.66 -11.63 -44.91
C PRO A 12 -0.39 -12.56 -43.72
N THR A 13 0.43 -13.58 -43.94
CA THR A 13 0.92 -14.44 -42.87
C THR A 13 1.80 -13.62 -41.91
N PRO A 14 1.59 -13.70 -40.59
CA PRO A 14 2.40 -12.95 -39.64
C PRO A 14 3.85 -13.43 -39.72
N ARG A 15 4.75 -12.54 -40.16
CA ARG A 15 6.19 -12.81 -40.26
C ARG A 15 6.77 -13.05 -38.86
N LYS A 16 7.09 -14.31 -38.54
CA LYS A 16 7.76 -14.68 -37.29
C LYS A 16 9.19 -14.14 -37.31
N LYS A 17 9.52 -13.20 -36.43
CA LYS A 17 10.89 -12.71 -36.22
C LYS A 17 11.54 -13.49 -35.07
N ALA A 18 12.78 -13.94 -35.27
CA ALA A 18 13.55 -14.60 -34.21
C ALA A 18 14.12 -13.55 -33.24
N ILE A 19 13.82 -13.71 -31.95
CA ILE A 19 14.32 -12.83 -30.87
C ILE A 19 15.41 -13.60 -30.13
N LYS A 20 16.61 -13.01 -30.04
CA LYS A 20 17.71 -13.55 -29.22
C LYS A 20 17.62 -12.93 -27.83
N LEU A 21 17.62 -13.77 -26.80
CA LEU A 21 17.70 -13.34 -25.41
C LEU A 21 19.11 -13.59 -24.90
N THR A 22 19.60 -12.67 -24.09
CA THR A 22 20.82 -12.84 -23.29
C THR A 22 20.44 -12.78 -21.83
N GLU A 23 21.10 -13.59 -21.03
CA GLU A 23 20.93 -13.58 -19.60
C GLU A 23 21.59 -12.33 -19.02
N LEU A 24 20.84 -11.56 -18.24
CA LEU A 24 21.35 -10.40 -17.52
C LEU A 24 21.01 -10.55 -16.04
N GLY A 25 22.02 -10.89 -15.24
CA GLY A 25 21.91 -10.95 -13.79
C GLY A 25 21.64 -12.34 -13.21
N PRO A 26 21.45 -12.40 -11.88
CA PRO A 26 21.32 -13.67 -11.17
C PRO A 26 19.95 -14.32 -11.38
N ARG A 27 19.95 -15.66 -11.48
CA ARG A 27 18.74 -16.47 -11.51
C ARG A 27 18.33 -16.84 -10.08
N LEU A 28 17.04 -16.76 -9.81
CA LEU A 28 16.47 -17.14 -8.52
C LEU A 28 15.52 -18.31 -8.68
N THR A 29 15.56 -19.22 -7.70
CA THR A 29 14.53 -20.24 -7.50
C THR A 29 13.95 -20.02 -6.12
N LEU A 30 12.66 -19.69 -6.06
CA LEU A 30 11.98 -19.34 -4.81
C LEU A 30 11.01 -20.46 -4.40
N LYS A 31 10.81 -20.60 -3.09
CA LYS A 31 9.87 -21.55 -2.49
C LYS A 31 8.89 -20.83 -1.56
N LEU A 32 7.62 -21.18 -1.63
CA LEU A 32 6.57 -20.58 -0.79
C LEU A 32 6.61 -21.15 0.63
N VAL A 33 6.95 -20.33 1.62
CA VAL A 33 7.05 -20.76 3.03
C VAL A 33 5.81 -20.39 3.83
N LYS A 34 5.32 -19.15 3.69
CA LYS A 34 4.25 -18.56 4.48
C LYS A 34 3.45 -17.55 3.66
N ILE A 35 2.17 -17.45 3.94
CA ILE A 35 1.28 -16.39 3.45
C ILE A 35 0.75 -15.64 4.66
N GLU A 36 0.92 -14.32 4.67
CA GLU A 36 0.42 -13.42 5.71
C GLU A 36 -0.58 -12.43 5.11
N GLU A 37 -1.56 -12.03 5.92
CA GLU A 37 -2.48 -10.97 5.57
C GLU A 37 -1.79 -9.60 5.64
N GLY A 38 -2.03 -8.74 4.65
CA GLY A 38 -1.49 -7.38 4.64
C GLY A 38 0.03 -7.31 4.56
N ILE A 39 0.60 -6.30 5.21
CA ILE A 39 2.04 -5.99 5.13
C ILE A 39 2.74 -6.48 6.40
N CYS A 40 3.48 -7.58 6.28
CA CYS A 40 4.46 -8.13 7.23
C CYS A 40 4.02 -8.21 8.71
N SER A 41 2.72 -8.15 8.99
CA SER A 41 2.21 -8.01 10.36
C SER A 41 0.79 -8.49 10.54
N GLY A 42 0.14 -9.05 9.52
CA GLY A 42 -1.20 -9.59 9.66
C GLY A 42 -1.20 -11.05 10.10
N LYS A 43 -2.38 -11.66 9.96
CA LYS A 43 -2.64 -13.04 10.32
C LYS A 43 -1.95 -13.98 9.31
N VAL A 44 -1.36 -15.06 9.81
CA VAL A 44 -0.81 -16.12 8.93
C VAL A 44 -1.98 -16.92 8.36
N LEU A 45 -2.09 -16.97 7.03
CA LEU A 45 -3.12 -17.72 6.30
C LEU A 45 -2.67 -19.14 5.98
N HIS A 46 -1.38 -19.30 5.63
CA HIS A 46 -0.78 -20.58 5.31
C HIS A 46 0.67 -20.61 5.76
N HIS A 47 1.15 -21.78 6.18
CA HIS A 47 2.54 -22.02 6.50
C HIS A 47 2.90 -23.47 6.15
N GLU A 48 4.01 -23.65 5.44
CA GLU A 48 4.44 -24.96 4.95
C GLU A 48 4.85 -25.91 6.09
N PHE A 49 5.68 -25.43 7.03
CA PHE A 49 6.25 -26.27 8.09
C PHE A 49 5.51 -26.26 9.43
N VAL A 50 4.71 -25.22 9.70
CA VAL A 50 4.09 -25.02 11.01
C VAL A 50 2.59 -25.04 10.86
N GLN A 51 1.98 -26.11 11.32
CA GLN A 51 0.52 -26.21 11.45
C GLN A 51 0.14 -25.91 12.89
N LYS A 52 -0.75 -24.94 13.06
CA LYS A 52 -1.31 -24.59 14.36
C LYS A 52 -2.69 -25.22 14.50
N SER A 53 -3.05 -25.60 15.71
CA SER A 53 -4.41 -26.04 16.00
C SER A 53 -5.39 -24.88 15.83
N SER A 54 -6.67 -25.21 15.62
CA SER A 54 -7.73 -24.19 15.50
C SER A 54 -7.84 -23.32 16.75
N GLU A 55 -7.55 -23.86 17.93
CA GLU A 55 -7.55 -23.13 19.20
C GLU A 55 -6.39 -22.15 19.30
N GLU A 56 -5.19 -22.56 18.89
CA GLU A 56 -4.00 -21.70 18.86
C GLU A 56 -4.19 -20.54 17.87
N ILE A 57 -4.82 -20.81 16.72
CA ILE A 57 -5.14 -19.78 15.73
C ILE A 57 -6.09 -18.74 16.33
N LYS A 58 -7.18 -19.18 16.97
CA LYS A 58 -8.14 -18.28 17.64
C LYS A 58 -7.49 -17.46 18.76
N ALA A 59 -6.61 -18.07 19.56
CA ALA A 59 -5.87 -17.36 20.61
C ALA A 59 -4.96 -16.27 20.02
N LEU A 60 -4.27 -16.58 18.92
CA LEU A 60 -3.41 -15.64 18.21
C LEU A 60 -4.20 -14.47 17.63
N GLU A 61 -5.36 -14.74 17.02
CA GLU A 61 -6.28 -13.73 16.50
C GLU A 61 -6.76 -12.78 17.59
N LYS A 62 -7.20 -13.33 18.73
CA LYS A 62 -7.66 -12.52 19.87
C LYS A 62 -6.55 -11.60 20.38
N ARG A 63 -5.31 -12.11 20.48
CA ARG A 63 -4.15 -11.32 20.88
C ARG A 63 -3.84 -10.22 19.86
N HIS A 64 -3.95 -10.52 18.58
CA HIS A 64 -3.69 -9.57 17.50
C HIS A 64 -4.75 -8.46 17.47
N ALA A 65 -6.03 -8.81 17.55
CA ALA A 65 -7.13 -7.87 17.64
C ALA A 65 -7.00 -6.93 18.85
N ALA A 66 -6.63 -7.46 20.02
CA ALA A 66 -6.37 -6.64 21.21
C ALA A 66 -5.21 -5.65 20.99
N LYS A 67 -4.12 -6.10 20.33
CA LYS A 67 -2.98 -5.23 19.99
C LYS A 67 -3.37 -4.13 19.01
N MET A 68 -4.18 -4.45 17.99
CA MET A 68 -4.66 -3.47 17.01
C MET A 68 -5.56 -2.43 17.66
N ARG A 69 -6.49 -2.85 18.53
CA ARG A 69 -7.34 -1.92 19.30
C ARG A 69 -6.51 -0.95 20.15
N LEU A 70 -5.50 -1.45 20.86
CA LEU A 70 -4.59 -0.60 21.65
C LEU A 70 -3.75 0.35 20.78
N LYS A 71 -3.37 -0.08 19.58
CA LYS A 71 -2.63 0.77 18.62
C LYS A 71 -3.52 1.90 18.10
N GLU A 72 -4.77 1.60 17.77
CA GLU A 72 -5.75 2.60 17.34
C GLU A 72 -6.09 3.61 18.43
N GLN A 73 -6.29 3.14 19.66
CA GLN A 73 -6.50 4.04 20.81
C GLN A 73 -5.34 5.02 20.98
N ARG A 74 -4.10 4.53 20.96
CA ARG A 74 -2.90 5.38 21.03
C ARG A 74 -2.82 6.36 19.86
N LYS A 75 -3.19 5.93 18.66
CA LYS A 75 -3.18 6.80 17.48
C LYS A 75 -4.21 7.93 17.60
N LYS A 76 -5.43 7.60 18.04
CA LYS A 76 -6.50 8.59 18.28
C LYS A 76 -6.07 9.61 19.33
N GLU A 77 -5.54 9.16 20.46
CA GLU A 77 -5.04 10.05 21.52
C GLU A 77 -3.92 10.97 21.00
N GLN A 78 -3.00 10.42 20.20
CA GLN A 78 -1.92 11.22 19.61
C GLN A 78 -2.46 12.26 18.62
N GLU A 79 -3.44 11.89 17.78
CA GLU A 79 -4.09 12.79 16.84
C GLU A 79 -4.82 13.93 17.56
N GLU A 80 -5.56 13.63 18.64
CA GLU A 80 -6.21 14.63 19.49
C GLU A 80 -5.20 15.59 20.14
N ASN A 81 -4.10 15.05 20.66
CA ASN A 81 -3.04 15.86 21.28
C ASN A 81 -2.36 16.77 20.26
N ILE A 82 -2.13 16.29 19.03
CA ILE A 82 -1.61 17.10 17.93
C ILE A 82 -2.62 18.18 17.54
N ALA A 83 -3.91 17.85 17.43
CA ALA A 83 -4.96 18.81 17.10
C ALA A 83 -5.07 19.92 18.15
N LYS A 84 -5.11 19.58 19.44
CA LYS A 84 -5.08 20.54 20.56
C LYS A 84 -3.85 21.44 20.50
N LYS A 85 -2.66 20.87 20.27
CA LYS A 85 -1.41 21.64 20.13
C LYS A 85 -1.44 22.58 18.93
N LYS A 86 -2.01 22.15 17.79
CA LYS A 86 -2.18 23.00 16.60
C LYS A 86 -3.16 24.14 16.87
N ALA A 87 -4.33 23.86 17.45
CA ALA A 87 -5.34 24.87 17.77
C ALA A 87 -4.79 25.96 18.72
N VAL A 88 -4.07 25.58 19.78
CA VAL A 88 -3.42 26.54 20.69
C VAL A 88 -2.37 27.39 19.95
N LYS A 89 -1.55 26.78 19.09
CA LYS A 89 -0.56 27.50 18.29
C LYS A 89 -1.23 28.49 17.34
N ASP A 90 -2.31 28.09 16.68
CA ASP A 90 -2.99 28.93 15.69
C ASP A 90 -3.79 30.05 16.36
N ALA A 91 -4.46 29.80 17.50
CA ALA A 91 -5.06 30.86 18.32
C ALA A 91 -4.03 31.89 18.79
N LYS A 92 -2.84 31.44 19.23
CA LYS A 92 -1.74 32.35 19.60
C LYS A 92 -1.23 33.17 18.42
N LYS A 93 -1.16 32.59 17.21
CA LYS A 93 -0.82 33.32 15.98
C LYS A 93 -1.89 34.36 15.64
N GLN A 94 -3.17 34.00 15.71
CA GLN A 94 -4.28 34.91 15.43
C GLN A 94 -4.27 36.10 16.40
N ARG A 95 -4.17 35.85 17.71
CA ARG A 95 -4.06 36.91 18.72
C ARG A 95 -2.88 37.85 18.48
N LYS A 96 -1.73 37.31 18.03
CA LYS A 96 -0.57 38.14 17.66
C LYS A 96 -0.84 38.98 16.41
N LEU A 97 -1.49 38.39 15.40
CA LEU A 97 -1.83 39.08 14.16
C LEU A 97 -2.83 40.21 14.42
N GLU A 98 -3.87 39.96 15.21
CA GLU A 98 -4.84 40.96 15.66
C GLU A 98 -4.16 42.09 16.43
N ARG A 99 -3.28 41.78 17.39
CA ARG A 99 -2.49 42.80 18.11
C ARG A 99 -1.62 43.64 17.16
N ARG A 100 -1.02 43.03 16.13
CA ARG A 100 -0.22 43.75 15.14
C ARG A 100 -1.09 44.66 14.28
N LYS A 101 -2.27 44.18 13.85
CA LYS A 101 -3.25 44.97 13.09
C LYS A 101 -3.77 46.15 13.90
N ALA A 102 -4.13 45.95 15.16
CA ALA A 102 -4.57 47.02 16.07
C ALA A 102 -3.50 48.11 16.24
N ARG A 103 -2.24 47.72 16.48
CA ARG A 103 -1.11 48.68 16.57
C ARG A 103 -0.88 49.46 15.28
N ALA A 104 -1.00 48.82 14.12
CA ALA A 104 -0.87 49.49 12.83
C ALA A 104 -2.02 50.47 12.57
N ALA A 105 -3.23 50.18 13.06
CA ALA A 105 -4.39 51.06 12.96
C ALA A 105 -4.33 52.25 13.94
N GLU A 106 -3.71 52.08 15.11
CA GLU A 106 -3.50 53.13 16.11
C GLU A 106 -2.35 54.09 15.79
N GLY A 107 -1.64 53.92 14.65
CA GLY A 107 -0.74 54.92 14.10
C GLY A 107 0.47 55.28 14.98
N ARG A 108 1.26 54.29 15.39
CA ARG A 108 2.61 54.48 15.95
C ARG A 108 3.64 53.55 15.33
#